data_AF-A0A412G0N8-F1
#
_entry.id   AF-A0A412G0N8-F1
#
_cell.length_a   1.000
_cell.length_b   1.000
_cell.length_c   1.000
_cell.angle_alpha   90.00
_cell.angle_beta   90.00
_cell.angle_gamma   90.00
#
_symmetry.space_group_name_H-M   'P 1'
#
loop_
_entity.id
_entity.type
_entity.pdbx_description
1 polymer ?
#
loop_
_entity_poly.entity_id
_entity_poly.type
_entity_poly.pdbx_seq_one_letter_code
_entity_poly.pdbx_strand_id
1 'polypeptide(L)'
;MDLGKQIELWNENEQYSQIIHAIEALEENQLTPELISELAKAYNNAADSNDQASFEKAIALLKTVEEPLGKDHNWNFRMAYAYYYLDQEGPALNYFERALEARPGDEDTLAFIEDCRRRLALPRFEKPFRTRVQESWRLFESEEQVLRVRMRNRIESEEIISQTTRLLHPAFSEIAFEMGCNQDHYDLILTPEGDRVRLIALDYYQKQMPESLKKHWNVMVGRQPAPKAALRIAGQEISADEVQVWITEHREKSVSLAISCPSLAGLMAENENQVWWILSILIDQTLGEIAAMAVIDEVKLVSQPQSDAGMTLAELPEALRALGLDLNRDPARVLNSYTAYRMEPSEERLKQVRGDVTVGSTCCPVLIQQYLQGMTQAVDDLHKEGIAAGFFYYPIDGFQGEDRAKAILDFRDELEAKISEKAGTDAAAWLGGASGINCGYLDFIAWDLKAVLDAAVAVFETSPVAWAAFQAFRTNVGGILLKSDEE
;
A
#
# COMPACT_ATOMS: atom_id res chain seq x y z
N MET A 1 -32.51 -33.03 -12.83
CA MET A 1 -32.95 -31.62 -12.80
C MET A 1 -31.82 -30.83 -13.43
N ASP A 2 -32.13 -29.84 -14.25
CA ASP A 2 -31.10 -28.96 -14.83
C ASP A 2 -30.33 -28.25 -13.69
N LEU A 3 -29.00 -28.20 -13.78
CA LEU A 3 -28.13 -27.68 -12.71
C LEU A 3 -28.47 -26.22 -12.40
N GLY A 4 -28.78 -25.42 -13.43
CA GLY A 4 -29.20 -24.02 -13.24
C GLY A 4 -30.43 -23.90 -12.34
N LYS A 5 -31.45 -24.76 -12.53
CA LYS A 5 -32.65 -24.80 -11.68
C LYS A 5 -32.36 -25.26 -10.25
N GLN A 6 -31.37 -26.13 -10.06
CA GLN A 6 -30.94 -26.52 -8.71
C GLN A 6 -30.24 -25.37 -8.00
N ILE A 7 -29.38 -24.63 -8.70
CA ILE A 7 -28.71 -23.43 -8.18
C ILE A 7 -29.72 -22.35 -7.79
N GLU A 8 -30.76 -22.11 -8.60
CA GLU A 8 -31.86 -21.18 -8.27
C GLU A 8 -32.54 -21.60 -6.96
N LEU A 9 -32.95 -22.87 -6.84
CA LEU A 9 -33.59 -23.39 -5.64
C LEU A 9 -32.67 -23.30 -4.40
N TRP A 10 -31.39 -23.61 -4.55
CA TRP A 10 -30.43 -23.51 -3.45
C TRP A 10 -30.20 -22.08 -3.02
N ASN A 11 -30.16 -21.13 -3.96
CA ASN A 11 -30.07 -19.71 -3.65
C ASN A 11 -31.30 -19.21 -2.86
N GLU A 12 -32.51 -19.59 -3.26
CA GLU A 12 -33.75 -19.22 -2.57
C GLU A 12 -33.84 -19.78 -1.14
N ASN A 13 -33.19 -20.91 -0.88
CA ASN A 13 -33.15 -21.56 0.43
C ASN A 13 -31.86 -21.28 1.22
N GLU A 14 -31.03 -20.33 0.76
CA GLU A 14 -29.74 -19.96 1.39
C GLU A 14 -28.76 -21.15 1.55
N GLN A 15 -28.83 -22.13 0.65
CA GLN A 15 -28.02 -23.35 0.65
C GLN A 15 -26.71 -23.16 -0.13
N TYR A 16 -25.97 -22.09 0.17
CA TYR A 16 -24.80 -21.67 -0.61
C TYR A 16 -23.68 -22.70 -0.65
N SER A 17 -23.41 -23.43 0.44
CA SER A 17 -22.40 -24.51 0.45
C SER A 17 -22.72 -25.64 -0.53
N GLN A 18 -24.00 -25.89 -0.83
CA GLN A 18 -24.39 -26.89 -1.83
C GLN A 18 -24.07 -26.41 -3.25
N ILE A 19 -24.25 -25.11 -3.52
CA ILE A 19 -23.87 -24.47 -4.80
C ILE A 19 -22.35 -24.57 -4.98
N ILE A 20 -21.57 -24.20 -3.95
CA ILE A 20 -20.10 -24.25 -3.99
C ILE A 20 -19.63 -25.66 -4.33
N HIS A 21 -20.04 -26.66 -3.54
CA HIS A 21 -19.64 -28.05 -3.77
C HIS A 21 -20.08 -28.58 -5.14
N ALA A 22 -21.27 -28.22 -5.62
CA ALA A 22 -21.78 -28.70 -6.90
C ALA A 22 -20.99 -28.14 -8.09
N ILE A 23 -20.63 -26.85 -8.07
CA ILE A 23 -19.90 -26.21 -9.17
C ILE A 23 -18.42 -26.56 -9.13
N GLU A 24 -17.78 -26.63 -7.96
CA GLU A 24 -16.36 -27.00 -7.85
C GLU A 24 -16.06 -28.46 -8.23
N ALA A 25 -17.08 -29.33 -8.21
CA ALA A 25 -16.94 -30.70 -8.68
C ALA A 25 -16.95 -30.83 -10.22
N LEU A 26 -17.21 -29.75 -10.95
CA LEU A 26 -17.23 -29.74 -12.42
C LEU A 26 -15.80 -29.68 -13.00
N GLU A 27 -15.65 -30.21 -14.21
CA GLU A 27 -14.43 -30.03 -15.00
C GLU A 27 -14.36 -28.59 -15.57
N GLU A 28 -13.15 -28.08 -15.81
CA GLU A 28 -12.93 -26.71 -16.27
C GLU A 28 -13.69 -26.38 -17.58
N ASN A 29 -13.82 -27.34 -18.49
CA ASN A 29 -14.56 -27.20 -19.74
C ASN A 29 -16.09 -27.13 -19.56
N GLN A 30 -16.61 -27.43 -18.38
CA GLN A 30 -18.03 -27.33 -18.02
C GLN A 30 -18.37 -26.01 -17.33
N LEU A 31 -17.37 -25.26 -16.87
CA LEU A 31 -17.55 -23.99 -16.19
C LEU A 31 -17.88 -22.88 -17.19
N THR A 32 -19.18 -22.59 -17.34
CA THR A 32 -19.61 -21.42 -18.11
C THR A 32 -19.43 -20.14 -17.31
N PRO A 33 -19.35 -18.96 -17.96
CA PRO A 33 -19.27 -17.69 -17.26
C PRO A 33 -20.37 -17.48 -16.20
N GLU A 34 -21.59 -17.94 -16.49
CA GLU A 34 -22.74 -17.85 -15.58
C GLU A 34 -22.55 -18.74 -14.35
N LEU A 35 -22.04 -19.97 -14.52
CA LEU A 35 -21.74 -20.86 -13.39
C LEU A 35 -20.61 -20.29 -12.51
N ILE A 36 -19.57 -19.71 -13.10
CA ILE A 36 -18.50 -19.03 -12.36
C ILE A 36 -19.07 -17.85 -11.57
N SER A 37 -19.96 -17.06 -12.19
CA SER A 37 -20.62 -15.94 -11.53
C SER A 37 -21.53 -16.38 -10.37
N GLU A 38 -22.27 -17.49 -10.53
CA GLU A 38 -23.08 -18.07 -9.44
C GLU A 38 -22.21 -18.67 -8.33
N LEU A 39 -21.06 -19.28 -8.66
CA LEU A 39 -20.10 -19.74 -7.67
C LEU A 39 -19.56 -18.57 -6.83
N ALA A 40 -19.19 -17.47 -7.47
CA ALA A 40 -18.73 -16.27 -6.77
C ALA A 40 -19.82 -15.69 -5.86
N LYS A 41 -21.08 -15.64 -6.31
CA LYS A 41 -22.21 -15.25 -5.47
C LYS A 41 -22.38 -16.18 -4.27
N ALA A 42 -22.24 -17.49 -4.44
CA ALA A 42 -22.35 -18.44 -3.35
C ALA A 42 -21.22 -18.26 -2.32
N TYR A 43 -19.99 -17.99 -2.76
CA TYR A 43 -18.89 -17.61 -1.87
C TYR A 43 -19.20 -16.34 -1.07
N ASN A 44 -19.64 -15.27 -1.74
CA ASN A 44 -20.02 -14.01 -1.08
C ASN A 44 -21.10 -14.21 0.00
N ASN A 45 -22.11 -15.05 -0.27
CA ASN A 45 -23.24 -15.20 0.64
C ASN A 45 -23.01 -16.27 1.73
N ALA A 46 -22.09 -17.22 1.51
CA ALA A 46 -21.70 -18.21 2.52
C ALA A 46 -20.73 -17.63 3.56
N ALA A 47 -19.98 -16.60 3.18
CA ALA A 47 -19.00 -15.93 4.01
C ALA A 47 -19.66 -15.22 5.21
N ASP A 48 -19.02 -15.31 6.37
CA ASP A 48 -19.25 -14.33 7.44
C ASP A 48 -18.43 -13.05 7.16
N SER A 49 -18.66 -11.99 7.94
CA SER A 49 -17.96 -10.70 7.70
C SER A 49 -16.44 -10.78 7.79
N ASN A 50 -15.89 -11.79 8.47
CA ASN A 50 -14.45 -11.97 8.66
C ASN A 50 -13.84 -13.00 7.71
N ASP A 51 -14.61 -13.63 6.83
CA ASP A 51 -14.12 -14.65 5.88
C ASP A 51 -13.51 -14.01 4.62
N GLN A 52 -12.35 -13.38 4.83
CA GLN A 52 -11.55 -12.76 3.78
C GLN A 52 -11.26 -13.71 2.60
N ALA A 53 -10.99 -14.99 2.88
CA ALA A 53 -10.62 -15.97 1.85
C ALA A 53 -11.78 -16.21 0.87
N SER A 54 -13.02 -16.28 1.36
CA SER A 54 -14.21 -16.45 0.51
C SER A 54 -14.46 -15.22 -0.38
N PHE A 55 -14.30 -14.00 0.13
CA PHE A 55 -14.45 -12.79 -0.69
C PHE A 55 -13.33 -12.63 -1.72
N GLU A 56 -12.07 -12.90 -1.35
CA GLU A 56 -10.94 -12.92 -2.29
C GLU A 56 -11.16 -13.97 -3.39
N LYS A 57 -11.65 -15.16 -3.02
CA LYS A 57 -12.01 -16.22 -3.98
C LYS A 57 -13.11 -15.77 -4.93
N ALA A 58 -14.15 -15.10 -4.43
CA ALA A 58 -15.22 -14.56 -5.26
C ALA A 58 -14.69 -13.52 -6.28
N ILE A 59 -13.82 -12.62 -5.86
CA ILE A 59 -13.17 -11.64 -6.76
C ILE A 59 -12.33 -12.34 -7.82
N ALA A 60 -11.50 -13.33 -7.42
CA ALA A 60 -10.66 -14.08 -8.35
C ALA A 60 -11.50 -14.81 -9.41
N LEU A 61 -12.63 -15.41 -9.01
CA LEU A 61 -13.58 -16.04 -9.92
C LEU A 61 -14.23 -15.03 -10.85
N LEU A 62 -14.70 -13.89 -10.35
CA LEU A 62 -15.37 -12.87 -11.17
C LEU A 62 -14.43 -12.22 -12.20
N LYS A 63 -13.15 -12.02 -11.85
CA LYS A 63 -12.13 -11.50 -12.77
C LYS A 63 -11.94 -12.38 -14.02
N THR A 64 -12.07 -13.72 -13.90
CA THR A 64 -11.87 -14.62 -15.05
C THR A 64 -12.99 -14.50 -16.10
N VAL A 65 -14.12 -13.91 -15.72
CA VAL A 65 -15.32 -13.74 -16.57
C VAL A 65 -15.68 -12.27 -16.79
N GLU A 66 -14.73 -11.35 -16.57
CA GLU A 66 -14.94 -9.91 -16.77
C GLU A 66 -15.24 -9.56 -18.24
N GLU A 67 -14.56 -10.20 -19.21
CA GLU A 67 -14.80 -9.91 -20.63
C GLU A 67 -16.26 -10.21 -21.05
N PRO A 68 -16.84 -11.40 -20.75
CA PRO A 68 -18.22 -11.68 -21.10
C PRO A 68 -19.26 -10.98 -20.21
N LEU A 69 -18.98 -10.73 -18.91
CA LEU A 69 -20.01 -10.31 -17.93
C LEU A 69 -19.77 -8.93 -17.31
N GLY A 70 -18.64 -8.27 -17.56
CA GLY A 70 -18.20 -7.06 -16.83
C GLY A 70 -19.11 -5.83 -16.97
N LYS A 71 -20.07 -5.86 -17.91
CA LYS A 71 -21.10 -4.82 -18.10
C LYS A 71 -22.42 -5.14 -17.41
N ASP A 72 -22.58 -6.36 -16.89
CA ASP A 72 -23.82 -6.78 -16.25
C ASP A 72 -23.94 -6.19 -14.84
N HIS A 73 -25.14 -5.77 -14.49
CA HIS A 73 -25.44 -5.27 -13.15
C HIS A 73 -25.04 -6.30 -12.07
N ASN A 74 -25.43 -7.56 -12.24
CA ASN A 74 -25.18 -8.61 -11.24
C ASN A 74 -23.67 -8.88 -11.05
N TRP A 75 -22.88 -8.86 -12.12
CA TRP A 75 -21.43 -9.07 -12.02
C TRP A 75 -20.78 -7.91 -11.27
N ASN A 76 -21.13 -6.66 -11.63
CA ASN A 76 -20.61 -5.47 -10.96
C ASN A 76 -21.03 -5.42 -9.49
N PHE A 77 -22.28 -5.76 -9.17
CA PHE A 77 -22.77 -5.84 -7.80
C PHE A 77 -22.01 -6.90 -6.99
N ARG A 78 -21.76 -8.09 -7.55
CA ARG A 78 -21.03 -9.17 -6.87
C ARG A 78 -19.56 -8.81 -6.62
N MET A 79 -18.91 -8.13 -7.58
CA MET A 79 -17.57 -7.58 -7.41
C MET A 79 -17.54 -6.54 -6.29
N ALA A 80 -18.46 -5.59 -6.34
CA ALA A 80 -18.58 -4.53 -5.35
C ALA A 80 -18.84 -5.07 -3.95
N TYR A 81 -19.74 -6.05 -3.82
CA TYR A 81 -20.07 -6.72 -2.58
C TYR A 81 -18.85 -7.39 -1.96
N ALA A 82 -18.07 -8.13 -2.75
CA ALA A 82 -16.85 -8.77 -2.26
C ALA A 82 -15.82 -7.74 -1.76
N TYR A 83 -15.58 -6.66 -2.51
CA TYR A 83 -14.68 -5.59 -2.05
C TYR A 83 -15.22 -4.86 -0.82
N TYR A 84 -16.53 -4.67 -0.70
CA TYR A 84 -17.16 -4.00 0.44
C TYR A 84 -16.90 -4.75 1.75
N TYR A 85 -17.06 -6.08 1.77
CA TYR A 85 -16.80 -6.89 2.96
C TYR A 85 -15.30 -7.15 3.22
N LEU A 86 -14.42 -6.75 2.30
CA LEU A 86 -12.98 -6.69 2.53
C LEU A 86 -12.51 -5.35 3.10
N ASP A 87 -13.44 -4.45 3.47
CA ASP A 87 -13.17 -3.04 3.82
C ASP A 87 -12.40 -2.29 2.71
N GLN A 88 -12.68 -2.62 1.45
CA GLN A 88 -12.11 -1.97 0.26
C GLN A 88 -13.16 -1.10 -0.44
N GLU A 89 -13.69 -0.09 0.27
CA GLU A 89 -14.82 0.70 -0.22
C GLU A 89 -14.49 1.56 -1.45
N GLY A 90 -13.22 1.85 -1.72
CA GLY A 90 -12.80 2.59 -2.92
C GLY A 90 -13.11 1.80 -4.20
N PRO A 91 -12.51 0.61 -4.36
CA PRO A 91 -12.90 -0.33 -5.41
C PRO A 91 -14.39 -0.69 -5.38
N ALA A 92 -14.97 -0.95 -4.20
CA ALA A 92 -16.39 -1.31 -4.09
C ALA A 92 -17.30 -0.22 -4.66
N LEU A 93 -17.06 1.04 -4.33
CA LEU A 93 -17.83 2.18 -4.83
C LEU A 93 -17.81 2.25 -6.36
N ASN A 94 -16.64 2.04 -7.00
CA ASN A 94 -16.54 2.05 -8.45
C ASN A 94 -17.43 0.97 -9.10
N TYR A 95 -17.40 -0.26 -8.55
CA TYR A 95 -18.23 -1.34 -9.06
C TYR A 95 -19.71 -1.15 -8.75
N PHE A 96 -20.09 -0.61 -7.59
CA PHE A 96 -21.49 -0.29 -7.30
C PHE A 96 -22.01 0.81 -8.22
N GLU A 97 -21.22 1.85 -8.52
CA GLU A 97 -21.60 2.89 -9.48
C GLU A 97 -21.83 2.31 -10.88
N ARG A 98 -20.95 1.41 -11.35
CA ARG A 98 -21.15 0.65 -12.60
C ARG A 98 -22.40 -0.24 -12.56
N ALA A 99 -22.68 -0.88 -11.42
CA ALA A 99 -23.89 -1.68 -11.24
C ALA A 99 -25.15 -0.80 -11.34
N LEU A 100 -25.12 0.39 -10.74
CA LEU A 100 -26.22 1.35 -10.80
C LEU A 100 -26.42 1.91 -12.22
N GLU A 101 -25.35 2.13 -12.99
CA GLU A 101 -25.45 2.51 -14.40
C GLU A 101 -26.18 1.43 -15.23
N ALA A 102 -25.86 0.15 -14.97
CA ALA A 102 -26.49 -0.98 -15.64
C ALA A 102 -27.95 -1.21 -15.20
N ARG A 103 -28.32 -0.80 -13.98
CA ARG A 103 -29.70 -0.84 -13.47
C ARG A 103 -30.02 0.43 -12.65
N PRO A 104 -30.43 1.52 -13.31
CA PRO A 104 -30.74 2.77 -12.62
C PRO A 104 -31.92 2.62 -11.66
N GLY A 105 -31.78 3.18 -10.45
CA GLY A 105 -32.83 3.16 -9.42
C GLY A 105 -32.85 1.92 -8.53
N ASP A 106 -31.84 1.05 -8.61
CA ASP A 106 -31.66 -0.07 -7.69
C ASP A 106 -31.36 0.44 -6.26
N GLU A 107 -32.35 0.33 -5.37
CA GLU A 107 -32.31 0.90 -4.01
C GLU A 107 -31.20 0.28 -3.16
N ASP A 108 -30.96 -1.02 -3.30
CA ASP A 108 -29.89 -1.72 -2.58
C ASP A 108 -28.51 -1.19 -3.00
N THR A 109 -28.26 -1.06 -4.31
CA THR A 109 -27.01 -0.50 -4.83
C THR A 109 -26.80 0.95 -4.36
N LEU A 110 -27.86 1.77 -4.34
CA LEU A 110 -27.79 3.15 -3.84
C LEU A 110 -27.42 3.19 -2.35
N ALA A 111 -27.98 2.30 -1.52
CA ALA A 111 -27.65 2.20 -0.11
C ALA A 111 -26.18 1.84 0.11
N PHE A 112 -25.64 0.88 -0.65
CA PHE A 112 -24.23 0.52 -0.59
C PHE A 112 -23.29 1.66 -1.04
N ILE A 113 -23.67 2.43 -2.07
CA ILE A 113 -22.90 3.59 -2.54
C ILE A 113 -22.78 4.64 -1.44
N GLU A 114 -23.89 5.00 -0.81
CA GLU A 114 -23.91 5.99 0.28
C GLU A 114 -23.09 5.49 1.48
N ASP A 115 -23.16 4.19 1.79
CA ASP A 115 -22.37 3.60 2.86
C ASP A 115 -20.87 3.60 2.56
N CYS A 116 -20.48 3.24 1.32
CA CYS A 116 -19.09 3.33 0.87
C CYS A 116 -18.56 4.75 1.03
N ARG A 117 -19.31 5.77 0.60
CA ARG A 117 -18.91 7.19 0.75
C ARG A 117 -18.68 7.58 2.21
N ARG A 118 -19.55 7.11 3.12
CA ARG A 118 -19.41 7.33 4.57
C ARG A 118 -18.16 6.66 5.13
N ARG A 119 -17.90 5.41 4.74
CA ARG A 119 -16.71 4.63 5.17
C ARG A 119 -15.42 5.19 4.59
N LEU A 120 -15.44 5.74 3.37
CA LEU A 120 -14.29 6.43 2.79
C LEU A 120 -13.98 7.77 3.49
N ALA A 121 -15.00 8.48 3.97
CA ALA A 121 -14.81 9.71 4.77
C ALA A 121 -14.21 9.42 6.16
N LEU A 122 -14.59 8.27 6.74
CA LEU A 122 -14.12 7.81 8.05
C LEU A 122 -13.72 6.32 8.00
N PRO A 123 -12.50 6.02 7.48
CA PRO A 123 -12.06 4.63 7.25
C PRO A 123 -11.96 3.85 8.56
N ARG A 124 -12.95 2.99 8.80
CA ARG A 124 -13.02 2.13 9.98
C ARG A 124 -13.04 0.69 9.53
N PHE A 125 -11.90 0.05 9.67
CA PHE A 125 -11.71 -1.35 9.34
C PHE A 125 -12.23 -2.23 10.47
N GLU A 126 -12.81 -3.39 10.13
CA GLU A 126 -13.18 -4.42 11.10
C GLU A 126 -11.95 -4.85 11.92
N LYS A 127 -10.81 -4.98 11.23
CA LYS A 127 -9.49 -5.19 11.84
C LYS A 127 -8.50 -4.13 11.34
N PRO A 128 -8.15 -3.12 12.17
CA PRO A 128 -7.08 -2.19 11.85
C PRO A 128 -5.73 -2.91 11.69
N PHE A 129 -4.83 -2.32 10.91
CA PHE A 129 -3.51 -2.90 10.63
C PHE A 129 -2.74 -3.28 11.89
N ARG A 130 -2.83 -2.49 12.96
CA ARG A 130 -2.20 -2.83 14.27
C ARG A 130 -2.62 -4.22 14.76
N THR A 131 -3.91 -4.55 14.69
CA THR A 131 -4.44 -5.86 15.11
C THR A 131 -3.99 -6.95 14.15
N ARG A 132 -4.04 -6.68 12.85
CA ARG A 132 -3.60 -7.58 11.77
C ARG A 132 -2.12 -7.99 11.91
N VAL A 133 -1.24 -7.02 12.20
CA VAL A 133 0.18 -7.26 12.48
C VAL A 133 0.37 -8.18 13.70
N GLN A 134 -0.38 -7.96 14.77
CA GLN A 134 -0.32 -8.82 15.96
C GLN A 134 -0.80 -10.25 15.67
N GLU A 135 -1.86 -10.42 14.86
CA GLU A 135 -2.35 -11.73 14.43
C GLU A 135 -1.32 -12.46 13.56
N SER A 136 -0.73 -11.78 12.57
CA SER A 136 0.33 -12.32 11.72
C SER A 136 1.53 -12.78 12.54
N TRP A 137 2.05 -11.95 13.45
CA TRP A 137 3.20 -12.34 14.28
C TRP A 137 2.89 -13.49 15.24
N ARG A 138 1.70 -13.52 15.85
CA ARG A 138 1.27 -14.64 16.70
C ARG A 138 1.20 -15.95 15.90
N LEU A 139 0.67 -15.89 14.69
CA LEU A 139 0.62 -17.03 13.79
C LEU A 139 2.03 -17.48 13.40
N PHE A 140 2.91 -16.54 13.03
CA PHE A 140 4.31 -16.81 12.71
C PHE A 140 5.04 -17.49 13.87
N GLU A 141 4.95 -16.95 15.09
CA GLU A 141 5.54 -17.55 16.30
C GLU A 141 5.09 -19.00 16.53
N SER A 142 3.82 -19.30 16.26
CA SER A 142 3.27 -20.65 16.49
C SER A 142 3.82 -21.70 15.52
N GLU A 143 4.34 -21.28 14.36
CA GLU A 143 4.75 -22.17 13.27
C GLU A 143 6.22 -22.03 12.85
N GLU A 144 6.93 -21.04 13.37
CA GLU A 144 8.30 -20.69 12.97
C GLU A 144 9.24 -21.91 12.98
N GLN A 145 9.11 -22.76 13.99
CA GLN A 145 9.98 -23.93 14.15
C GLN A 145 9.79 -24.93 13.00
N VAL A 146 8.56 -25.15 12.56
CA VAL A 146 8.25 -26.03 11.43
C VAL A 146 8.83 -25.45 10.16
N LEU A 147 8.63 -24.14 9.94
CA LEU A 147 9.16 -23.42 8.79
C LEU A 147 10.70 -23.49 8.75
N ARG A 148 11.39 -23.23 9.86
CA ARG A 148 12.86 -23.33 9.93
C ARG A 148 13.39 -24.73 9.63
N VAL A 149 12.71 -25.78 10.10
CA VAL A 149 13.11 -27.17 9.82
C VAL A 149 12.96 -27.47 8.33
N ARG A 150 11.86 -27.04 7.70
CA ARG A 150 11.64 -27.18 6.25
C ARG A 150 12.74 -26.45 5.46
N MET A 151 13.01 -25.19 5.80
CA MET A 151 14.06 -24.37 5.16
C MET A 151 15.46 -24.99 5.30
N ARG A 152 15.83 -25.47 6.50
CA ARG A 152 17.14 -26.08 6.75
C ARG A 152 17.37 -27.32 5.89
N ASN A 153 16.33 -28.13 5.73
CA ASN A 153 16.39 -29.37 4.96
C ASN A 153 16.24 -29.13 3.45
N ARG A 154 15.99 -27.88 3.00
CA ARG A 154 15.72 -27.50 1.61
C ARG A 154 14.61 -28.35 0.98
N ILE A 155 13.59 -28.67 1.77
CA ILE A 155 12.44 -29.46 1.31
C ILE A 155 11.41 -28.49 0.70
N GLU A 156 10.94 -28.78 -0.51
CA GLU A 156 9.73 -28.23 -1.13
C GLU A 156 9.64 -26.69 -1.09
N SER A 157 10.41 -26.00 -1.95
CA SER A 157 10.43 -24.53 -2.01
C SER A 157 9.04 -23.89 -2.14
N GLU A 158 8.13 -24.51 -2.90
CA GLU A 158 6.75 -24.04 -3.06
C GLU A 158 5.96 -24.08 -1.76
N GLU A 159 6.15 -25.12 -0.94
CA GLU A 159 5.48 -25.28 0.35
C GLU A 159 6.03 -24.27 1.38
N ILE A 160 7.34 -23.97 1.34
CA ILE A 160 7.94 -22.90 2.16
C ILE A 160 7.33 -21.54 1.80
N ILE A 161 7.21 -21.25 0.50
CA ILE A 161 6.62 -20.01 0.02
C ILE A 161 5.14 -19.94 0.43
N SER A 162 4.36 -20.98 0.15
CA SER A 162 2.93 -21.05 0.50
C SER A 162 2.70 -20.88 2.00
N GLN A 163 3.47 -21.59 2.83
CA GLN A 163 3.41 -21.45 4.28
C GLN A 163 3.72 -20.01 4.69
N THR A 164 4.82 -19.43 4.20
CA THR A 164 5.23 -18.06 4.55
C THR A 164 4.19 -17.03 4.13
N THR A 165 3.65 -17.13 2.90
CA THR A 165 2.56 -16.28 2.42
C THR A 165 1.37 -16.31 3.37
N ARG A 166 0.95 -17.51 3.82
CA ARG A 166 -0.15 -17.62 4.80
C ARG A 166 0.18 -17.00 6.15
N LEU A 167 1.43 -17.11 6.63
CA LEU A 167 1.84 -16.49 7.90
C LEU A 167 1.80 -14.95 7.83
N LEU A 168 2.06 -14.38 6.64
CA LEU A 168 2.05 -12.93 6.41
C LEU A 168 0.66 -12.38 6.03
N HIS A 169 -0.21 -13.21 5.45
CA HIS A 169 -1.54 -12.84 4.95
C HIS A 169 -2.41 -12.04 5.93
N PRO A 170 -2.44 -12.34 7.25
CA PRO A 170 -3.24 -11.52 8.17
C PRO A 170 -2.84 -10.05 8.16
N ALA A 171 -1.56 -9.73 7.91
CA ALA A 171 -1.06 -8.36 7.83
C ALA A 171 -1.05 -7.80 6.41
N PHE A 172 -0.76 -8.63 5.41
CA PHE A 172 -0.62 -8.20 4.02
C PHE A 172 -1.42 -9.09 3.08
N SER A 173 -2.43 -8.53 2.41
CA SER A 173 -3.19 -9.22 1.37
C SER A 173 -2.27 -9.76 0.27
N GLU A 174 -1.32 -8.94 -0.16
CA GLU A 174 -0.24 -9.31 -1.08
C GLU A 174 1.11 -8.77 -0.58
N ILE A 175 2.12 -9.62 -0.49
CA ILE A 175 3.49 -9.22 -0.15
C ILE A 175 4.53 -10.03 -0.91
N ALA A 176 5.47 -9.33 -1.53
CA ALA A 176 6.67 -9.92 -2.08
C ALA A 176 7.73 -10.04 -0.96
N PHE A 177 8.37 -11.21 -0.90
CA PHE A 177 9.38 -11.49 0.10
C PHE A 177 10.46 -12.46 -0.43
N GLU A 178 11.61 -12.46 0.22
CA GLU A 178 12.71 -13.39 -0.02
C GLU A 178 13.07 -14.10 1.28
N MET A 179 13.47 -15.36 1.16
CA MET A 179 13.82 -16.21 2.30
C MET A 179 15.26 -16.69 2.19
N GLY A 180 16.02 -16.56 3.28
CA GLY A 180 17.41 -16.97 3.37
C GLY A 180 17.65 -17.94 4.52
N CYS A 181 18.66 -18.81 4.37
CA CYS A 181 19.12 -19.69 5.45
C CYS A 181 20.64 -19.57 5.58
N ASN A 182 21.09 -18.96 6.67
CA ASN A 182 22.49 -18.71 6.99
C ASN A 182 22.87 -19.45 8.28
N GLN A 183 23.34 -20.70 8.12
CA GLN A 183 23.70 -21.60 9.23
C GLN A 183 22.54 -21.82 10.22
N ASP A 184 22.56 -21.11 11.35
CA ASP A 184 21.57 -21.21 12.43
C ASP A 184 20.60 -20.01 12.48
N HIS A 185 20.74 -19.05 11.55
CA HIS A 185 19.84 -17.91 11.37
C HIS A 185 19.10 -17.95 10.03
N TYR A 186 17.89 -17.43 10.03
CA TYR A 186 16.95 -17.45 8.91
C TYR A 186 16.55 -16.02 8.57
N ASP A 187 16.66 -15.66 7.30
CA ASP A 187 16.32 -14.32 6.83
C ASP A 187 14.91 -14.34 6.22
N LEU A 188 14.09 -13.37 6.60
CA LEU A 188 12.84 -13.01 5.91
C LEU A 188 12.99 -11.56 5.47
N ILE A 189 13.04 -11.34 4.16
CA ILE A 189 13.23 -10.01 3.57
C ILE A 189 11.91 -9.59 2.93
N LEU A 190 11.29 -8.54 3.46
CA LEU A 190 10.05 -7.97 2.92
C LEU A 190 10.42 -6.83 1.96
N THR A 191 9.93 -6.86 0.72
CA THR A 191 10.27 -5.83 -0.27
C THR A 191 9.15 -4.80 -0.41
N PRO A 192 9.44 -3.49 -0.28
CA PRO A 192 8.50 -2.43 -0.63
C PRO A 192 8.27 -2.30 -2.15
N GLU A 193 9.05 -2.97 -2.98
CA GLU A 193 9.05 -2.88 -4.45
C GLU A 193 9.22 -1.44 -4.94
N GLY A 194 10.12 -0.70 -4.28
CA GLY A 194 10.34 0.73 -4.53
C GLY A 194 9.20 1.65 -4.08
N ASP A 195 8.11 1.12 -3.51
CA ASP A 195 6.98 1.93 -3.03
C ASP A 195 7.23 2.47 -1.61
N ARG A 196 7.34 3.80 -1.51
CA ARG A 196 7.53 4.49 -0.23
C ARG A 196 6.34 4.35 0.71
N VAL A 197 5.11 4.30 0.21
CA VAL A 197 3.90 4.12 1.02
C VAL A 197 3.92 2.74 1.67
N ARG A 198 4.26 1.71 0.89
CA ARG A 198 4.44 0.34 1.38
C ARG A 198 5.59 0.22 2.39
N LEU A 199 6.71 0.91 2.14
CA LEU A 199 7.85 0.93 3.07
C LEU A 199 7.45 1.38 4.48
N ILE A 200 6.56 2.37 4.63
CA ILE A 200 6.08 2.84 5.94
C ILE A 200 5.38 1.70 6.70
N ALA A 201 4.53 0.92 6.02
CA ALA A 201 3.82 -0.22 6.61
C ALA A 201 4.78 -1.38 6.96
N LEU A 202 5.76 -1.67 6.09
CA LEU A 202 6.74 -2.73 6.32
C LEU A 202 7.68 -2.41 7.50
N ASP A 203 8.11 -1.16 7.63
CA ASP A 203 8.93 -0.69 8.76
C ASP A 203 8.18 -0.85 10.10
N TYR A 204 6.89 -0.49 10.13
CA TYR A 204 6.05 -0.76 11.29
C TYR A 204 5.97 -2.26 11.59
N TYR A 205 5.61 -3.10 10.60
CA TYR A 205 5.49 -4.54 10.77
C TYR A 205 6.76 -5.18 11.34
N GLN A 206 7.93 -4.83 10.79
CA GLN A 206 9.24 -5.31 11.25
C GLN A 206 9.52 -4.90 12.70
N LYS A 207 9.21 -3.65 13.08
CA LYS A 207 9.41 -3.16 14.45
C LYS A 207 8.53 -3.85 15.48
N GLN A 208 7.39 -4.40 15.06
CA GLN A 208 6.49 -5.19 15.91
C GLN A 208 6.93 -6.65 16.10
N MET A 209 8.06 -7.07 15.50
CA MET A 209 8.56 -8.44 15.60
C MET A 209 8.79 -8.87 17.08
N PRO A 210 8.16 -9.96 17.54
CA PRO A 210 8.37 -10.51 18.88
C PRO A 210 9.84 -10.84 19.19
N GLU A 211 10.27 -10.55 20.42
CA GLU A 211 11.65 -10.82 20.90
C GLU A 211 12.04 -12.31 20.82
N SER A 212 11.06 -13.21 21.01
CA SER A 212 11.20 -14.66 20.88
C SER A 212 11.76 -15.07 19.50
N LEU A 213 11.29 -14.42 18.43
CA LEU A 213 11.67 -14.72 17.06
C LEU A 213 13.07 -14.23 16.73
N LYS A 214 13.53 -13.13 17.34
CA LYS A 214 14.85 -12.51 17.08
C LYS A 214 16.03 -13.45 17.37
N LYS A 215 15.79 -14.50 18.16
CA LYS A 215 16.76 -15.57 18.42
C LYS A 215 17.13 -16.36 17.17
N HIS A 216 16.21 -16.53 16.23
CA HIS A 216 16.38 -17.39 15.06
C HIS A 216 16.18 -16.66 13.74
N TRP A 217 15.36 -15.61 13.74
CA TRP A 217 14.95 -14.90 12.55
C TRP A 217 15.58 -13.52 12.49
N ASN A 218 15.97 -13.14 11.29
CA ASN A 218 16.37 -11.80 10.92
C ASN A 218 15.38 -11.28 9.88
N VAL A 219 14.44 -10.46 10.33
CA VAL A 219 13.41 -9.87 9.48
C VAL A 219 13.92 -8.51 9.02
N MET A 220 14.05 -8.34 7.71
CA MET A 220 14.60 -7.14 7.08
C MET A 220 13.57 -6.52 6.14
N VAL A 221 13.64 -5.20 5.99
CA VAL A 221 12.84 -4.46 5.01
C VAL A 221 13.76 -3.97 3.89
N GLY A 222 13.38 -4.28 2.66
CA GLY A 222 14.13 -4.02 1.44
C GLY A 222 15.12 -5.12 1.07
N ARG A 223 15.22 -5.44 -0.22
CA ARG A 223 16.21 -6.38 -0.75
C ARG A 223 17.62 -6.04 -0.33
N GLN A 224 18.40 -7.09 -0.03
CA GLN A 224 19.79 -6.95 0.37
C GLN A 224 20.72 -7.08 -0.86
N PRO A 225 21.86 -6.38 -0.89
CA PRO A 225 22.80 -6.49 -2.00
C PRO A 225 23.28 -7.92 -2.20
N ALA A 226 23.23 -8.39 -3.44
CA ALA A 226 23.73 -9.66 -3.90
C ALA A 226 24.63 -9.42 -5.14
N PRO A 227 25.87 -8.90 -4.95
CA PRO A 227 26.73 -8.43 -6.05
C PRO A 227 27.20 -9.52 -7.03
N LYS A 228 26.93 -10.80 -6.73
CA LYS A 228 27.20 -11.94 -7.63
C LYS A 228 25.92 -12.61 -8.14
N ALA A 229 24.75 -12.03 -7.84
CA ALA A 229 23.49 -12.52 -8.37
C ALA A 229 23.40 -12.19 -9.86
N ALA A 230 22.84 -13.13 -10.60
CA ALA A 230 22.42 -12.92 -11.97
C ALA A 230 20.97 -13.38 -12.08
N LEU A 231 20.19 -12.67 -12.89
CA LEU A 231 18.81 -13.01 -13.17
C LEU A 231 18.75 -13.91 -14.39
N ARG A 232 17.99 -15.00 -14.28
CA ARG A 232 17.76 -15.90 -15.42
C ARG A 232 16.43 -15.59 -16.08
N ILE A 233 16.47 -15.16 -17.33
CA ILE A 233 15.32 -14.62 -18.06
C ILE A 233 15.30 -15.19 -19.45
N ALA A 234 14.21 -15.88 -19.83
CA ALA A 234 14.06 -16.51 -21.14
C ALA A 234 15.26 -17.39 -21.56
N GLY A 235 15.95 -18.00 -20.58
CA GLY A 235 17.13 -18.83 -20.81
C GLY A 235 18.47 -18.08 -20.89
N GLN A 236 18.47 -16.75 -20.88
CA GLN A 236 19.66 -15.91 -20.74
C GLN A 236 19.91 -15.58 -19.26
N GLU A 237 21.18 -15.43 -18.90
CA GLU A 237 21.61 -15.01 -17.56
C GLU A 237 22.13 -13.58 -17.70
N ILE A 238 21.61 -12.67 -16.89
CA ILE A 238 21.93 -11.24 -16.94
C ILE A 238 22.44 -10.80 -15.58
N SER A 239 23.64 -10.25 -15.57
CA SER A 239 24.33 -9.77 -14.38
C SER A 239 24.53 -8.25 -14.39
N ALA A 240 24.91 -7.67 -13.24
CA ALA A 240 25.22 -6.25 -13.13
C ALA A 240 26.41 -5.82 -14.02
N ASP A 241 27.31 -6.73 -14.39
CA ASP A 241 28.45 -6.45 -15.29
C ASP A 241 28.00 -6.19 -16.74
N GLU A 242 26.83 -6.71 -17.15
CA GLU A 242 26.30 -6.58 -18.51
C GLU A 242 25.45 -5.32 -18.70
N VAL A 243 25.11 -4.64 -17.61
CA VAL A 243 24.29 -3.43 -17.59
C VAL A 243 25.20 -2.22 -17.59
N GLN A 244 25.04 -1.34 -18.58
CA GLN A 244 25.76 -0.07 -18.69
C GLN A 244 24.95 1.06 -18.05
N VAL A 245 25.63 1.90 -17.27
CA VAL A 245 25.05 2.98 -16.47
C VAL A 245 25.80 4.28 -16.70
N TRP A 246 25.05 5.38 -16.81
CA TRP A 246 25.57 6.75 -16.81
C TRP A 246 24.85 7.57 -15.74
N ILE A 247 25.62 8.30 -14.92
CA ILE A 247 25.07 9.30 -14.01
C ILE A 247 24.79 10.55 -14.84
N THR A 248 23.50 10.89 -15.02
CA THR A 248 23.06 12.00 -15.87
C THR A 248 22.87 13.30 -15.10
N GLU A 249 22.52 13.19 -13.82
CA GLU A 249 22.38 14.32 -12.89
C GLU A 249 22.88 13.90 -11.51
N HIS A 250 23.52 14.81 -10.78
CA HIS A 250 23.93 14.61 -9.39
C HIS A 250 23.46 15.81 -8.56
N ARG A 251 22.65 15.50 -7.55
CA ARG A 251 22.17 16.42 -6.51
C ARG A 251 22.80 16.04 -5.18
N GLU A 252 22.64 16.88 -4.17
CA GLU A 252 23.30 16.72 -2.86
C GLU A 252 23.15 15.31 -2.23
N LYS A 253 22.00 14.64 -2.44
CA LYS A 253 21.71 13.33 -1.83
C LYS A 253 21.28 12.25 -2.82
N SER A 254 21.20 12.57 -4.12
CA SER A 254 20.66 11.65 -5.11
C SER A 254 21.27 11.86 -6.50
N VAL A 255 21.09 10.85 -7.35
CA VAL A 255 21.49 10.87 -8.75
C VAL A 255 20.34 10.43 -9.65
N SER A 256 20.39 10.89 -10.90
CA SER A 256 19.56 10.35 -11.98
C SER A 256 20.44 9.49 -12.89
N LEU A 257 19.93 8.33 -13.30
CA LEU A 257 20.65 7.34 -14.07
C LEU A 257 20.06 7.20 -15.47
N ALA A 258 20.92 7.02 -16.47
CA ALA A 258 20.56 6.39 -17.73
C ALA A 258 21.13 4.98 -17.75
N ILE A 259 20.35 4.00 -18.20
CA ILE A 259 20.73 2.58 -18.16
C ILE A 259 20.44 1.91 -19.49
N SER A 260 21.39 1.09 -19.96
CA SER A 260 21.27 0.29 -21.17
C SER A 260 21.77 -1.14 -20.93
N CYS A 261 21.07 -2.11 -21.47
CA CYS A 261 21.48 -3.51 -21.46
C CYS A 261 21.35 -4.09 -22.87
N PRO A 262 22.44 -4.13 -23.66
CA PRO A 262 22.40 -4.60 -25.06
C PRO A 262 21.82 -6.02 -25.21
N SER A 263 22.06 -6.90 -24.24
CA SER A 263 21.51 -8.26 -24.22
C SER A 263 19.97 -8.30 -24.17
N LEU A 264 19.34 -7.23 -23.68
CA LEU A 264 17.88 -7.08 -23.60
C LEU A 264 17.28 -6.27 -24.76
N ALA A 265 18.06 -5.86 -25.75
CA ALA A 265 17.58 -4.99 -26.83
C ALA A 265 16.41 -5.60 -27.62
N GLY A 266 16.40 -6.93 -27.80
CA GLY A 266 15.28 -7.64 -28.43
C GLY A 266 14.00 -7.56 -27.58
N LEU A 267 14.10 -7.89 -26.30
CA LEU A 267 12.96 -7.84 -25.36
C LEU A 267 12.44 -6.41 -25.17
N MET A 268 13.32 -5.41 -25.21
CA MET A 268 12.94 -4.01 -25.03
C MET A 268 12.01 -3.51 -26.15
N ALA A 269 12.13 -4.04 -27.37
CA ALA A 269 11.21 -3.72 -28.47
C ALA A 269 9.84 -4.41 -28.33
N GLU A 270 9.76 -5.52 -27.59
CA GLU A 270 8.55 -6.32 -27.41
C GLU A 270 7.79 -5.95 -26.13
N ASN A 271 8.51 -5.71 -25.03
CA ASN A 271 7.97 -5.51 -23.69
C ASN A 271 8.92 -4.66 -22.83
N GLU A 272 8.86 -3.33 -23.02
CA GLU A 272 9.65 -2.36 -22.27
C GLU A 272 9.44 -2.46 -20.75
N ASN A 273 8.19 -2.69 -20.30
CA ASN A 273 7.87 -2.83 -18.88
C ASN A 273 8.59 -4.00 -18.22
N GLN A 274 8.71 -5.13 -18.94
CA GLN A 274 9.47 -6.27 -18.43
C GLN A 274 10.95 -5.94 -18.31
N VAL A 275 11.55 -5.26 -19.30
CA VAL A 275 12.96 -4.81 -19.22
C VAL A 275 13.16 -3.85 -18.05
N TRP A 276 12.23 -2.94 -17.82
CA TRP A 276 12.27 -2.01 -16.69
C TRP A 276 12.26 -2.75 -15.35
N TRP A 277 11.37 -3.74 -15.19
CA TRP A 277 11.30 -4.57 -13.99
C TRP A 277 12.61 -5.34 -13.74
N ILE A 278 13.19 -5.94 -14.78
CA ILE A 278 14.46 -6.66 -14.71
C ILE A 278 15.58 -5.76 -14.19
N LEU A 279 15.72 -4.59 -14.81
CA LEU A 279 16.79 -3.65 -14.47
C LEU A 279 16.58 -3.06 -13.07
N SER A 280 15.34 -2.81 -12.66
CA SER A 280 15.02 -2.38 -11.29
C SER A 280 15.46 -3.40 -10.25
N ILE A 281 15.21 -4.69 -10.49
CA ILE A 281 15.70 -5.77 -9.60
C ILE A 281 17.23 -5.81 -9.58
N LEU A 282 17.90 -5.65 -10.73
CA LEU A 282 19.37 -5.65 -10.75
C LEU A 282 19.95 -4.46 -9.98
N ILE A 283 19.33 -3.28 -10.07
CA ILE A 283 19.71 -2.10 -9.26
C ILE A 283 19.56 -2.41 -7.78
N ASP A 284 18.42 -2.98 -7.35
CA ASP A 284 18.17 -3.38 -5.97
C ASP A 284 19.17 -4.44 -5.49
N GLN A 285 19.48 -5.43 -6.32
CA GLN A 285 20.49 -6.46 -6.01
C GLN A 285 21.91 -5.88 -5.96
N THR A 286 22.16 -4.77 -6.63
CA THR A 286 23.48 -4.12 -6.64
C THR A 286 23.66 -3.21 -5.44
N LEU A 287 22.68 -2.36 -5.14
CA LEU A 287 22.77 -1.32 -4.11
C LEU A 287 22.14 -1.73 -2.78
N GLY A 288 21.17 -2.65 -2.81
CA GLY A 288 20.16 -2.83 -1.79
C GLY A 288 18.99 -1.88 -2.02
N GLU A 289 17.76 -2.37 -1.89
CA GLU A 289 16.54 -1.65 -2.27
C GLU A 289 16.37 -0.33 -1.50
N ILE A 290 16.59 -0.34 -0.17
CA ILE A 290 16.49 0.88 0.64
C ILE A 290 17.54 1.92 0.23
N ALA A 291 18.76 1.48 -0.10
CA ALA A 291 19.80 2.38 -0.55
C ALA A 291 19.45 2.96 -1.93
N ALA A 292 18.96 2.14 -2.85
CA ALA A 292 18.48 2.57 -4.16
C ALA A 292 17.36 3.61 -4.04
N MET A 293 16.32 3.34 -3.24
CA MET A 293 15.22 4.28 -2.95
C MET A 293 15.70 5.62 -2.35
N ALA A 294 16.81 5.60 -1.61
CA ALA A 294 17.34 6.80 -0.96
C ALA A 294 18.21 7.67 -1.88
N VAL A 295 18.90 7.09 -2.86
CA VAL A 295 19.93 7.79 -3.65
C VAL A 295 19.61 7.87 -5.14
N ILE A 296 18.64 7.14 -5.66
CA ILE A 296 18.24 7.19 -7.06
C ILE A 296 16.94 8.01 -7.18
N ASP A 297 16.99 9.10 -7.93
CA ASP A 297 15.84 9.99 -8.17
C ASP A 297 15.05 9.53 -9.40
N GLU A 298 15.76 9.22 -10.49
CA GLU A 298 15.16 8.82 -11.76
C GLU A 298 16.04 7.79 -12.47
N VAL A 299 15.41 6.83 -13.14
CA VAL A 299 16.09 5.87 -14.03
C VAL A 299 15.48 5.96 -15.43
N LYS A 300 16.29 6.29 -16.43
CA LYS A 300 15.91 6.32 -17.85
C LYS A 300 16.48 5.12 -18.58
N LEU A 301 15.62 4.35 -19.24
CA LEU A 301 16.05 3.31 -20.16
C LEU A 301 16.51 3.92 -21.48
N VAL A 302 17.66 3.50 -21.98
CA VAL A 302 18.20 3.95 -23.26
C VAL A 302 18.63 2.78 -24.14
N SER A 303 18.31 2.88 -25.42
CA SER A 303 18.53 1.82 -26.41
C SER A 303 19.97 1.72 -26.92
N GLN A 304 20.75 2.78 -26.76
CA GLN A 304 22.16 2.81 -27.12
C GLN A 304 22.96 3.57 -26.07
N PRO A 305 24.27 3.28 -25.94
CA PRO A 305 25.17 4.03 -25.07
C PRO A 305 25.09 5.53 -25.32
N GLN A 306 24.94 6.32 -24.26
CA GLN A 306 24.91 7.79 -24.38
C GLN A 306 26.29 8.38 -24.66
N SER A 307 27.36 7.68 -24.23
CA SER A 307 28.76 8.02 -24.50
C SER A 307 29.67 6.83 -24.15
N ASP A 308 30.93 6.90 -24.56
CA ASP A 308 31.97 5.93 -24.17
C ASP A 308 32.39 6.03 -22.69
N ALA A 309 31.89 7.03 -21.94
CA ALA A 309 32.24 7.28 -20.53
C ALA A 309 31.26 6.60 -19.53
N GLY A 310 30.61 5.51 -19.94
CA GLY A 310 29.75 4.72 -19.06
C GLY A 310 30.53 3.85 -18.08
N MET A 311 29.84 3.37 -17.05
CA MET A 311 30.34 2.33 -16.13
C MET A 311 29.38 1.13 -16.16
N THR A 312 29.81 -0.01 -15.65
CA THR A 312 28.90 -1.13 -15.39
C THR A 312 28.04 -0.85 -14.16
N LEU A 313 26.87 -1.49 -14.05
CA LEU A 313 26.06 -1.40 -12.84
C LEU A 313 26.81 -1.95 -11.62
N ALA A 314 27.67 -2.96 -11.80
CA ALA A 314 28.52 -3.50 -10.73
C ALA A 314 29.48 -2.46 -10.12
N GLU A 315 29.93 -1.48 -10.90
CA GLU A 315 30.82 -0.39 -10.45
C GLU A 315 30.05 0.77 -9.77
N LEU A 316 28.73 0.83 -9.95
CA LEU A 316 27.89 1.93 -9.44
C LEU A 316 28.02 2.16 -7.92
N PRO A 317 28.03 1.15 -7.04
CA PRO A 317 28.11 1.40 -5.60
C PRO A 317 29.36 2.19 -5.20
N GLU A 318 30.51 1.89 -5.80
CA GLU A 318 31.76 2.60 -5.51
C GLU A 318 31.73 4.02 -6.08
N ALA A 319 31.18 4.20 -7.28
CA ALA A 319 31.00 5.52 -7.89
C ALA A 319 30.09 6.43 -7.04
N LEU A 320 28.97 5.92 -6.53
CA LEU A 320 28.06 6.68 -5.67
C LEU A 320 28.74 7.07 -4.34
N ARG A 321 29.50 6.16 -3.74
CA ARG A 321 30.29 6.47 -2.52
C ARG A 321 31.37 7.53 -2.79
N ALA A 322 32.01 7.50 -3.96
CA ALA A 322 32.99 8.51 -4.35
C ALA A 322 32.36 9.91 -4.54
N LEU A 323 31.09 9.97 -4.90
CA LEU A 323 30.29 11.20 -4.93
C LEU A 323 29.83 11.67 -3.54
N GLY A 324 30.10 10.90 -2.48
CA GLY A 324 29.71 11.22 -1.11
C GLY A 324 28.31 10.73 -0.71
N LEU A 325 27.67 9.89 -1.54
CA LEU A 325 26.37 9.33 -1.23
C LEU A 325 26.48 8.19 -0.22
N ASP A 326 25.62 8.24 0.80
CA ASP A 326 25.48 7.16 1.77
C ASP A 326 24.63 6.03 1.14
N LEU A 327 25.09 4.78 1.29
CA LEU A 327 24.39 3.58 0.83
C LEU A 327 23.98 2.67 2.00
N ASN A 328 23.82 3.23 3.21
CA ASN A 328 23.20 2.54 4.32
C ASN A 328 21.75 2.15 3.96
N ARG A 329 21.31 0.99 4.44
CA ARG A 329 20.05 0.33 4.12
C ARG A 329 19.01 0.47 5.24
N ASP A 330 19.23 1.37 6.19
CA ASP A 330 18.26 1.70 7.24
C ASP A 330 17.02 2.38 6.62
N PRO A 331 15.80 1.79 6.74
CA PRO A 331 14.57 2.40 6.25
C PRO A 331 14.37 3.84 6.70
N ALA A 332 14.88 4.22 7.88
CA ALA A 332 14.81 5.58 8.41
C ALA A 332 15.39 6.62 7.44
N ARG A 333 16.32 6.24 6.55
CA ARG A 333 16.87 7.15 5.53
C ARG A 333 15.84 7.63 4.52
N VAL A 334 14.93 6.75 4.13
CA VAL A 334 13.84 7.09 3.21
C VAL A 334 12.68 7.71 4.00
N LEU A 335 12.34 7.10 5.14
CA LEU A 335 11.17 7.48 5.95
C LEU A 335 11.31 8.83 6.66
N ASN A 336 12.54 9.25 7.00
CA ASN A 336 12.82 10.55 7.62
C ASN A 336 13.34 11.58 6.60
N SER A 337 13.23 11.31 5.30
CA SER A 337 13.62 12.25 4.24
C SER A 337 12.44 13.16 3.88
N TYR A 338 12.37 14.31 4.55
CA TYR A 338 11.35 15.31 4.31
C TYR A 338 11.64 16.18 3.08
N THR A 339 10.64 16.29 2.21
CA THR A 339 10.63 17.20 1.05
C THR A 339 9.78 18.41 1.38
N ALA A 340 10.39 19.60 1.32
CA ALA A 340 9.65 20.85 1.39
C ALA A 340 8.95 21.13 0.05
N TYR A 341 7.73 21.64 0.11
CA TYR A 341 6.97 22.03 -1.07
C TYR A 341 6.27 23.37 -0.86
N ARG A 342 6.00 24.06 -1.95
CA ARG A 342 5.29 25.34 -1.99
C ARG A 342 4.15 25.25 -2.99
N MET A 343 3.04 25.87 -2.63
CA MET A 343 1.85 25.97 -3.47
C MET A 343 1.40 27.42 -3.54
N GLU A 344 0.74 27.79 -4.63
CA GLU A 344 0.16 29.13 -4.82
C GLU A 344 -1.37 29.05 -4.74
N PRO A 345 -2.01 29.47 -3.66
CA PRO A 345 -3.47 29.43 -3.56
C PRO A 345 -4.14 30.15 -4.73
N SER A 346 -5.23 29.58 -5.25
CA SER A 346 -6.07 30.15 -6.32
C SER A 346 -7.54 29.96 -5.97
N GLU A 347 -8.43 30.76 -6.57
CA GLU A 347 -9.87 30.66 -6.31
C GLU A 347 -10.41 29.23 -6.53
N GLU A 348 -9.91 28.53 -7.55
CA GLU A 348 -10.29 27.14 -7.82
C GLU A 348 -9.77 26.19 -6.74
N ARG A 349 -8.50 26.33 -6.34
CA ARG A 349 -7.91 25.49 -5.30
C ARG A 349 -8.62 25.65 -3.97
N LEU A 350 -8.99 26.87 -3.60
CA LEU A 350 -9.67 27.18 -2.33
C LEU A 350 -11.03 26.47 -2.16
N LYS A 351 -11.60 25.87 -3.22
CA LYS A 351 -12.78 25.00 -3.12
C LYS A 351 -12.49 23.64 -2.49
N GLN A 352 -11.23 23.22 -2.48
CA GLN A 352 -10.78 21.95 -1.91
C GLN A 352 -10.07 22.19 -0.59
N VAL A 353 -10.20 21.24 0.34
CA VAL A 353 -9.38 21.26 1.55
C VAL A 353 -7.91 21.10 1.17
N ARG A 354 -7.01 21.84 1.82
CA ARG A 354 -5.60 22.09 1.46
C ARG A 354 -5.39 23.02 0.25
N GLY A 355 -6.46 23.55 -0.33
CA GLY A 355 -6.38 24.54 -1.39
C GLY A 355 -5.71 25.86 -1.02
N ASP A 356 -5.66 26.16 0.28
CA ASP A 356 -5.04 27.35 0.84
C ASP A 356 -3.58 27.14 1.24
N VAL A 357 -3.03 25.92 1.09
CA VAL A 357 -1.65 25.61 1.47
C VAL A 357 -0.68 26.52 0.71
N THR A 358 0.26 27.10 1.45
CA THR A 358 1.33 27.94 0.89
C THR A 358 2.68 27.24 0.98
N VAL A 359 2.96 26.59 2.12
CA VAL A 359 4.21 25.86 2.37
C VAL A 359 3.89 24.60 3.16
N GLY A 360 4.60 23.52 2.87
CA GLY A 360 4.54 22.30 3.64
C GLY A 360 5.81 21.49 3.56
N SER A 361 5.86 20.44 4.37
CA SER A 361 6.93 19.47 4.37
C SER A 361 6.35 18.09 4.60
N THR A 362 6.79 17.11 3.80
CA THR A 362 6.31 15.74 3.94
C THR A 362 7.43 14.74 3.67
N CYS A 363 7.46 13.62 4.40
CA CYS A 363 8.30 12.48 4.06
C CYS A 363 7.63 11.53 3.05
N CYS A 364 6.34 11.72 2.72
CA CYS A 364 5.59 10.91 1.77
C CYS A 364 4.92 11.77 0.67
N PRO A 365 5.71 12.29 -0.31
CA PRO A 365 5.18 13.15 -1.37
C PRO A 365 4.06 12.53 -2.21
N VAL A 366 4.07 11.20 -2.37
CA VAL A 366 3.09 10.45 -3.18
C VAL A 366 1.66 10.68 -2.70
N LEU A 367 1.41 10.66 -1.38
CA LEU A 367 0.07 10.89 -0.83
C LEU A 367 -0.42 12.32 -1.11
N ILE A 368 0.46 13.32 -0.98
CA ILE A 368 0.12 14.71 -1.28
C ILE A 368 -0.18 14.89 -2.77
N GLN A 369 0.68 14.33 -3.64
CA GLN A 369 0.51 14.42 -5.09
C GLN A 369 -0.81 13.77 -5.54
N GLN A 370 -1.08 12.55 -5.09
CA GLN A 370 -2.30 11.83 -5.47
C GLN A 370 -3.54 12.56 -4.97
N TYR A 371 -3.55 13.03 -3.71
CA TYR A 371 -4.64 13.83 -3.18
C TYR A 371 -4.93 15.07 -4.04
N LEU A 372 -3.90 15.86 -4.36
CA LEU A 372 -4.05 17.08 -5.18
C LEU A 372 -4.51 16.78 -6.62
N GLN A 373 -4.27 15.58 -7.13
CA GLN A 373 -4.70 15.13 -8.46
C GLN A 373 -6.05 14.38 -8.43
N GLY A 374 -6.64 14.19 -7.25
CA GLY A 374 -7.86 13.38 -7.07
C GLY A 374 -7.64 11.89 -7.35
N MET A 375 -6.40 11.42 -7.31
CA MET A 375 -6.06 10.00 -7.43
C MET A 375 -6.16 9.32 -6.06
N THR A 376 -6.61 8.07 -6.04
CA THR A 376 -6.84 7.32 -4.79
C THR A 376 -6.00 6.05 -4.66
N GLN A 377 -5.17 5.72 -5.64
CA GLN A 377 -4.46 4.43 -5.69
C GLN A 377 -3.69 4.12 -4.39
N ALA A 378 -2.86 5.05 -3.91
CA ALA A 378 -2.07 4.86 -2.70
C ALA A 378 -2.93 4.70 -1.43
N VAL A 379 -4.06 5.41 -1.34
CA VAL A 379 -4.96 5.28 -0.19
C VAL A 379 -5.82 4.03 -0.27
N ASP A 380 -6.21 3.60 -1.47
CA ASP A 380 -6.88 2.33 -1.70
C ASP A 380 -5.96 1.15 -1.33
N ASP A 381 -4.67 1.23 -1.68
CA ASP A 381 -3.68 0.21 -1.34
C ASP A 381 -3.43 0.13 0.18
N LEU A 382 -3.43 1.25 0.89
CA LEU A 382 -3.39 1.25 2.35
C LEU A 382 -4.66 0.65 2.99
N HIS A 383 -5.85 0.96 2.44
CA HIS A 383 -7.11 0.45 2.97
C HIS A 383 -7.21 -1.08 2.87
N LYS A 384 -6.65 -1.70 1.81
CA LYS A 384 -6.55 -3.17 1.69
C LYS A 384 -5.95 -3.82 2.93
N GLU A 385 -4.97 -3.16 3.54
CA GLU A 385 -4.26 -3.64 4.72
C GLU A 385 -4.84 -3.14 6.05
N GLY A 386 -5.99 -2.48 6.03
CA GLY A 386 -6.60 -1.90 7.23
C GLY A 386 -5.85 -0.68 7.75
N ILE A 387 -5.18 0.06 6.86
CA ILE A 387 -4.41 1.26 7.18
C ILE A 387 -5.18 2.50 6.71
N ALA A 388 -5.37 3.48 7.61
CA ALA A 388 -5.98 4.76 7.24
C ALA A 388 -4.89 5.81 6.99
N ALA A 389 -5.05 6.63 5.96
CA ALA A 389 -4.20 7.80 5.74
C ALA A 389 -5.05 9.06 5.67
N GLY A 390 -4.63 10.11 6.37
CA GLY A 390 -5.34 11.37 6.37
C GLY A 390 -4.56 12.48 7.06
N PHE A 391 -5.25 13.56 7.33
CA PHE A 391 -4.66 14.72 7.97
C PHE A 391 -5.67 15.41 8.88
N PHE A 392 -5.15 16.03 9.94
CA PHE A 392 -5.89 17.01 10.71
C PHE A 392 -5.74 18.38 10.08
N TYR A 393 -6.80 19.17 10.14
CA TYR A 393 -6.75 20.58 9.79
C TYR A 393 -7.54 21.43 10.78
N TYR A 394 -7.03 22.63 11.03
CA TYR A 394 -7.50 23.53 12.08
C TYR A 394 -7.20 24.98 11.69
N PRO A 395 -7.98 25.96 12.18
CA PRO A 395 -7.78 27.36 11.84
C PRO A 395 -6.50 27.90 12.50
N ILE A 396 -5.81 28.79 11.79
CA ILE A 396 -4.57 29.44 12.27
C ILE A 396 -4.71 30.97 12.40
N ASP A 397 -5.94 31.47 12.43
CA ASP A 397 -6.28 32.88 12.68
C ASP A 397 -6.06 33.28 14.14
N GLY A 398 -6.16 32.33 15.09
CA GLY A 398 -5.84 32.56 16.50
C GLY A 398 -4.36 32.84 16.79
N PHE A 399 -3.45 32.51 15.87
CA PHE A 399 -2.01 32.76 16.03
C PHE A 399 -1.64 34.13 15.47
N GLN A 400 -1.08 35.01 16.32
CA GLN A 400 -0.78 36.41 16.01
C GLN A 400 0.65 36.80 16.44
N GLY A 401 1.14 37.94 15.97
CA GLY A 401 2.45 38.50 16.36
C GLY A 401 3.61 38.17 15.41
N GLU A 402 4.79 38.71 15.70
CA GLU A 402 6.00 38.57 14.85
C GLU A 402 6.47 37.11 14.72
N ASP A 403 6.25 36.29 15.75
CA ASP A 403 6.60 34.86 15.79
C ASP A 403 5.47 33.93 15.31
N ARG A 404 4.44 34.46 14.62
CA ARG A 404 3.25 33.68 14.20
C ARG A 404 3.60 32.37 13.52
N ALA A 405 4.54 32.39 12.57
CA ALA A 405 4.93 31.19 11.83
C ALA A 405 5.52 30.12 12.76
N LYS A 406 6.37 30.54 13.72
CA LYS A 406 6.95 29.64 14.71
C LYS A 406 5.88 29.08 15.65
N ALA A 407 4.96 29.91 16.13
CA ALA A 407 3.87 29.46 17.01
C ALA A 407 2.97 28.41 16.36
N ILE A 408 2.72 28.51 15.05
CA ILE A 408 1.98 27.49 14.28
C ILE A 408 2.75 26.17 14.22
N LEU A 409 4.07 26.23 13.99
CA LEU A 409 4.92 25.04 13.97
C LEU A 409 4.99 24.39 15.35
N ASP A 410 5.27 25.17 16.40
CA ASP A 410 5.35 24.69 17.79
C ASP A 410 4.03 24.04 18.22
N PHE A 411 2.88 24.62 17.84
CA PHE A 411 1.57 24.02 18.10
C PHE A 411 1.37 22.69 17.38
N ARG A 412 1.81 22.58 16.11
CA ARG A 412 1.73 21.32 15.37
C ARG A 412 2.58 20.23 16.00
N ASP A 413 3.81 20.56 16.41
CA ASP A 413 4.71 19.61 17.08
C ASP A 413 4.11 19.16 18.44
N GLU A 414 3.46 20.08 19.16
CA GLU A 414 2.72 19.77 20.40
C GLU A 414 1.51 18.85 20.15
N LEU A 415 0.75 19.08 19.08
CA LEU A 415 -0.36 18.20 18.68
C LEU A 415 0.15 16.79 18.39
N GLU A 416 1.19 16.65 17.58
CA GLU A 416 1.82 15.37 17.25
C GLU A 416 2.23 14.61 18.52
N ALA A 417 2.96 15.28 19.42
CA ALA A 417 3.44 14.68 20.65
C ALA A 417 2.30 14.23 21.58
N LYS A 418 1.29 15.09 21.81
CA LYS A 418 0.15 14.78 22.70
C LYS A 418 -0.75 13.69 22.15
N ILE A 419 -0.99 13.68 20.83
CA ILE A 419 -1.79 12.63 20.21
C ILE A 419 -1.04 11.30 20.29
N SER A 420 0.27 11.29 20.01
CA SER A 420 1.10 10.09 20.13
C SER A 420 1.12 9.53 21.55
N GLU A 421 1.26 10.38 22.57
CA GLU A 421 1.25 9.96 23.97
C GLU A 421 -0.10 9.30 24.35
N LYS A 422 -1.22 9.85 23.88
CA LYS A 422 -2.56 9.37 24.22
C LYS A 422 -3.02 8.16 23.40
N ALA A 423 -2.72 8.13 22.10
CA ALA A 423 -3.11 7.04 21.20
C ALA A 423 -2.22 5.79 21.35
N GLY A 424 -1.04 5.95 21.96
CA GLY A 424 0.07 5.02 21.91
C GLY A 424 1.07 5.45 20.84
N THR A 425 2.36 5.43 21.17
CA THR A 425 3.44 5.88 20.27
C THR A 425 3.56 5.06 18.99
N ASP A 426 2.85 3.93 18.92
CA ASP A 426 2.76 3.00 17.82
C ASP A 426 1.38 3.04 17.14
N ALA A 427 0.59 4.11 17.31
CA ALA A 427 -0.74 4.24 16.70
C ALA A 427 -0.71 4.78 15.26
N ALA A 428 0.31 5.59 14.96
CA ALA A 428 0.45 6.27 13.69
C ALA A 428 1.91 6.52 13.32
N ALA A 429 2.15 6.73 12.04
CA ALA A 429 3.35 7.36 11.50
C ALA A 429 3.00 8.78 11.03
N TRP A 430 3.74 9.77 11.53
CA TRP A 430 3.55 11.17 11.17
C TRP A 430 4.34 11.50 9.92
N LEU A 431 3.67 12.09 8.94
CA LEU A 431 4.23 12.33 7.62
C LEU A 431 4.79 13.73 7.45
N GLY A 432 4.45 14.64 8.37
CA GLY A 432 4.74 16.06 8.29
C GLY A 432 3.48 16.91 8.32
N GLY A 433 3.50 18.05 7.65
CA GLY A 433 2.38 18.97 7.68
C GLY A 433 2.58 20.22 6.84
N ALA A 434 1.57 21.08 6.85
CA ALA A 434 1.54 22.28 6.03
C ALA A 434 0.94 23.47 6.76
N SER A 435 1.20 24.65 6.21
CA SER A 435 0.60 25.91 6.64
C SER A 435 -0.02 26.58 5.42
N GLY A 436 -1.31 26.87 5.52
CA GLY A 436 -2.07 27.59 4.53
C GLY A 436 -2.28 29.05 4.88
N ILE A 437 -3.20 29.69 4.16
CA ILE A 437 -3.68 31.04 4.46
C ILE A 437 -4.55 31.00 5.72
N ASN A 438 -5.43 30.00 5.81
CA ASN A 438 -6.48 29.91 6.83
C ASN A 438 -6.25 28.74 7.79
N CYS A 439 -5.64 27.64 7.32
CA CYS A 439 -5.51 26.40 8.09
C CYS A 439 -4.06 25.95 8.31
N GLY A 440 -3.83 25.27 9.42
CA GLY A 440 -2.68 24.41 9.67
C GLY A 440 -3.05 22.96 9.40
N TYR A 441 -2.05 22.14 9.02
CA TYR A 441 -2.23 20.75 8.63
C TYR A 441 -1.21 19.84 9.32
N LEU A 442 -1.65 18.67 9.80
CA LEU A 442 -0.81 17.60 10.33
C LEU A 442 -1.18 16.27 9.67
N ASP A 443 -0.23 15.69 8.93
CA ASP A 443 -0.45 14.57 8.02
C ASP A 443 0.02 13.26 8.67
N PHE A 444 -0.74 12.17 8.54
CA PHE A 444 -0.43 10.90 9.18
C PHE A 444 -0.95 9.67 8.44
N ILE A 445 -0.33 8.52 8.74
CA ILE A 445 -0.85 7.18 8.50
C ILE A 445 -1.17 6.57 9.86
N ALA A 446 -2.38 6.03 10.04
CA ALA A 446 -2.82 5.40 11.28
C ALA A 446 -2.94 3.88 11.11
N TRP A 447 -2.28 3.15 12.01
CA TRP A 447 -2.39 1.69 12.17
C TRP A 447 -3.65 1.31 12.95
N ASP A 448 -4.18 2.27 13.71
CA ASP A 448 -5.44 2.23 14.45
C ASP A 448 -6.07 3.63 14.43
N LEU A 449 -6.89 3.91 13.41
CA LEU A 449 -7.51 5.22 13.24
C LEU A 449 -8.38 5.59 14.44
N LYS A 450 -9.06 4.61 15.05
CA LYS A 450 -9.94 4.88 16.19
C LYS A 450 -9.13 5.43 17.37
N ALA A 451 -8.00 4.79 17.71
CA ALA A 451 -7.13 5.27 18.79
C ALA A 451 -6.60 6.68 18.50
N VAL A 452 -6.21 6.96 17.25
CA VAL A 452 -5.71 8.28 16.83
C VAL A 452 -6.79 9.35 16.91
N LEU A 453 -8.01 9.07 16.44
CA LEU A 453 -9.11 10.04 16.49
C LEU A 453 -9.63 10.28 17.91
N ASP A 454 -9.76 9.23 18.74
CA ASP A 454 -10.16 9.37 20.14
C ASP A 454 -9.15 10.25 20.90
N ALA A 455 -7.85 10.05 20.66
CA ALA A 455 -6.79 10.89 21.20
C ALA A 455 -6.86 12.32 20.66
N ALA A 456 -7.06 12.50 19.35
CA ALA A 456 -7.16 13.81 18.72
C ALA A 456 -8.34 14.62 19.26
N VAL A 457 -9.52 14.02 19.44
CA VAL A 457 -10.69 14.69 20.06
C VAL A 457 -10.33 15.23 21.44
N ALA A 458 -9.72 14.41 22.31
CA ALA A 458 -9.33 14.83 23.65
C ALA A 458 -8.25 15.92 23.65
N VAL A 459 -7.32 15.89 22.69
CA VAL A 459 -6.28 16.93 22.56
C VAL A 459 -6.90 18.23 22.07
N PHE A 460 -7.73 18.18 21.02
CA PHE A 460 -8.35 19.36 20.44
C PHE A 460 -9.33 20.03 21.41
N GLU A 461 -10.09 19.28 22.21
CA GLU A 461 -11.00 19.83 23.23
C GLU A 461 -10.32 20.85 24.16
N THR A 462 -9.05 20.61 24.51
CA THR A 462 -8.25 21.51 25.36
C THR A 462 -7.34 22.47 24.60
N SER A 463 -7.35 22.40 23.26
CA SER A 463 -6.51 23.21 22.39
C SER A 463 -7.09 24.62 22.15
N PRO A 464 -6.25 25.62 21.80
CA PRO A 464 -6.69 27.00 21.59
C PRO A 464 -7.39 27.26 20.26
N VAL A 465 -7.49 26.27 19.36
CA VAL A 465 -8.13 26.45 18.04
C VAL A 465 -9.65 26.35 18.14
N ALA A 466 -10.37 27.19 17.41
CA ALA A 466 -11.84 27.27 17.50
C ALA A 466 -12.57 26.01 16.99
N TRP A 467 -11.96 25.31 16.03
CA TRP A 467 -12.46 24.05 15.50
C TRP A 467 -11.31 23.19 15.00
N ALA A 468 -11.56 21.90 14.81
CA ALA A 468 -10.61 21.00 14.18
C ALA A 468 -11.36 19.87 13.48
N ALA A 469 -10.80 19.39 12.37
CA ALA A 469 -11.38 18.29 11.61
C ALA A 469 -10.31 17.32 11.11
N PHE A 470 -10.73 16.08 10.86
CA PHE A 470 -9.98 15.05 10.19
C PHE A 470 -10.48 14.91 8.75
N GLN A 471 -9.60 14.67 7.80
CA GLN A 471 -10.00 14.22 6.46
C GLN A 471 -9.05 13.13 5.99
N ALA A 472 -9.61 12.04 5.45
CA ALA A 472 -8.85 11.02 4.73
C ALA A 472 -8.16 11.65 3.52
N PHE A 473 -7.05 11.09 3.02
CA PHE A 473 -6.38 11.58 1.80
C PHE A 473 -7.20 11.28 0.52
N ARG A 474 -8.41 11.84 0.45
CA ARG A 474 -9.39 11.74 -0.63
C ARG A 474 -10.13 13.07 -0.79
N THR A 475 -10.22 13.54 -2.02
CA THR A 475 -10.92 14.81 -2.34
C THR A 475 -12.42 14.63 -2.55
N ASN A 476 -12.88 13.39 -2.80
CA ASN A 476 -14.27 13.07 -3.09
C ASN A 476 -15.10 12.74 -1.82
N VAL A 477 -14.55 12.98 -0.62
CA VAL A 477 -15.22 12.76 0.66
C VAL A 477 -15.09 13.99 1.57
N GLY A 478 -16.05 14.17 2.48
CA GLY A 478 -16.06 15.28 3.43
C GLY A 478 -15.14 15.05 4.64
N GLY A 479 -14.75 16.14 5.29
CA GLY A 479 -14.05 16.11 6.57
C GLY A 479 -14.99 15.76 7.74
N ILE A 480 -14.42 15.15 8.77
CA ILE A 480 -15.08 14.76 10.03
C ILE A 480 -14.67 15.77 11.11
N LEU A 481 -15.66 16.50 11.63
CA LEU A 481 -15.45 17.47 12.71
C LEU A 481 -15.06 16.76 14.00
N LEU A 482 -13.98 17.22 14.64
CA LEU A 482 -13.46 16.71 15.91
C LEU A 482 -13.71 17.68 17.07
N LYS A 483 -13.72 18.99 16.77
CA LYS A 483 -14.01 20.07 17.70
C LYS A 483 -14.76 21.19 16.96
N SER A 484 -15.73 21.80 17.64
CA SER A 484 -16.31 23.10 17.29
C SER A 484 -16.66 23.86 18.56
N ASP A 485 -16.24 25.12 18.64
CA ASP A 485 -16.68 26.07 19.67
C ASP A 485 -18.04 26.72 19.31
N GLU A 486 -18.54 26.51 18.08
CA GLU A 486 -19.89 26.89 17.65
C GLU A 486 -20.89 25.77 18.00
N GLU A 487 -21.99 26.13 18.68
CA GLU A 487 -23.11 25.25 19.08
C GLU A 487 -23.95 24.73 17.91
#